data_AF-A0A970DW83-F1
#
_entry.id   AF-A0A970DW83-F1
#
_cell.length_a   1.000
_cell.length_b   1.000
_cell.length_c   1.000
_cell.angle_alpha   90.00
_cell.angle_beta   90.00
_cell.angle_gamma   90.00
#
_symmetry.space_group_name_H-M   'P 1'
#
loop_
_entity.id
_entity.type
_entity.pdbx_description
1 polymer ?
#
loop_
_entity_poly.entity_id
_entity_poly.type
_entity_poly.pdbx_seq_one_letter_code
_entity_poly.pdbx_strand_id
1 'polypeptide(L)'
;MAAKERGEQGERREWGGRGERGEWLEGRNPVWEALQAGRKLKKVYLAKQAHGPQVSAILALVQERGIPVEYCERKELDRLATTGHHQGVMALVESLPTVDVDNLLAQARARGEKPLLLLLDGVEDPQNVG
;
A
#
# COMPACT_ATOMS: atom_id res chain seq x y z
N MET A 1 -49.85 -0.72 22.54
CA MET A 1 -49.03 -1.03 21.33
C MET A 1 -47.60 -0.67 21.64
N ALA A 2 -46.73 -1.66 21.84
CA ALA A 2 -45.31 -1.47 22.10
C ALA A 2 -44.56 -2.07 20.92
N ALA A 3 -44.01 -1.23 20.04
CA ALA A 3 -43.07 -1.64 19.00
C ALA A 3 -41.67 -1.31 19.50
N LYS A 4 -40.96 -2.39 19.80
CA LYS A 4 -39.69 -2.50 20.51
C LYS A 4 -38.54 -2.07 19.60
N GLU A 5 -37.74 -1.12 20.08
CA GLU A 5 -36.41 -0.83 19.53
C GLU A 5 -35.54 -2.10 19.63
N ARG A 6 -35.14 -2.63 18.47
CA ARG A 6 -34.13 -3.68 18.26
C ARG A 6 -33.60 -3.43 16.86
N GLY A 7 -32.32 -3.27 16.56
CA GLY A 7 -31.10 -3.52 17.30
C GLY A 7 -30.08 -3.80 16.21
N GLU A 8 -29.31 -2.78 15.82
CA GLU A 8 -28.20 -2.95 14.88
C GLU A 8 -26.89 -2.74 15.65
N GLN A 9 -26.65 -3.65 16.61
CA GLN A 9 -25.30 -3.99 17.01
C GLN A 9 -24.71 -4.82 15.87
N GLY A 10 -24.34 -4.16 14.78
CA GLY A 10 -23.56 -4.77 13.70
C GLY A 10 -22.17 -5.08 14.24
N GLU A 11 -21.78 -6.35 14.14
CA GLU A 11 -20.48 -6.90 14.49
C GLU A 11 -19.33 -5.91 14.19
N ARG A 12 -18.61 -5.49 15.23
CA ARG A 12 -17.28 -4.86 15.09
C ARG A 12 -16.33 -5.93 14.56
N ARG A 13 -16.40 -6.22 13.26
CA ARG A 13 -15.29 -6.87 12.56
C ARG A 13 -14.11 -5.90 12.67
N GLU A 14 -12.97 -6.37 13.14
CA GLU A 14 -11.69 -5.65 13.05
C GLU A 14 -11.37 -5.47 11.56
N TRP A 15 -12.00 -4.46 10.96
CA TRP A 15 -11.80 -4.12 9.57
C TRP A 15 -10.36 -3.62 9.41
N GLY A 16 -9.58 -4.33 8.58
CA GLY A 16 -8.16 -4.05 8.36
C GLY A 16 -7.36 -4.12 9.65
N GLY A 17 -7.22 -5.30 10.24
CA GLY A 17 -6.39 -5.46 11.43
C GLY A 17 -4.93 -5.11 11.13
N ARG A 18 -4.30 -4.30 11.98
CA ARG A 18 -2.83 -4.15 12.08
C ARG A 18 -2.09 -5.49 12.34
N GLY A 19 -2.79 -6.62 12.32
CA GLY A 19 -2.25 -7.98 12.35
C GLY A 19 -1.86 -8.53 10.97
N GLU A 20 -2.25 -7.90 9.85
CA GLU A 20 -1.74 -8.29 8.54
C GLU A 20 -0.26 -7.86 8.41
N ARG A 21 0.65 -8.85 8.36
CA ARG A 21 2.09 -8.60 8.21
C ARG A 21 2.39 -8.05 6.82
N GLY A 22 3.02 -6.90 6.74
CA GLY A 22 3.48 -6.26 5.50
C GLY A 22 3.75 -4.78 5.71
N GLU A 23 4.11 -4.10 4.63
CA GLU A 23 4.24 -2.65 4.59
C GLU A 23 2.95 -2.04 4.02
N TRP A 24 2.51 -0.91 4.55
CA TRP A 24 1.34 -0.19 4.05
C TRP A 24 1.76 0.97 3.17
N LEU A 25 1.17 1.04 1.97
CA LEU A 25 1.28 2.20 1.08
C LEU A 25 -0.02 3.00 1.13
N GLU A 26 0.11 4.30 1.34
CA GLU A 26 -1.00 5.24 1.46
C GLU A 26 -1.01 6.18 0.25
N GLY A 27 -2.15 6.29 -0.44
CA GLY A 27 -2.32 7.25 -1.53
C GLY A 27 -2.24 6.62 -2.91
N ARG A 28 -2.71 7.38 -3.90
CA ARG A 28 -2.83 6.90 -5.28
C ARG A 28 -1.46 6.73 -5.94
N ASN A 29 -0.55 7.70 -5.76
CA ASN A 29 0.77 7.66 -6.37
C ASN A 29 1.65 6.53 -5.82
N PRO A 30 1.83 6.35 -4.50
CA PRO A 30 2.67 5.26 -4.00
C PRO A 30 2.15 3.87 -4.42
N VAL A 31 0.83 3.68 -4.41
CA VAL A 31 0.21 2.42 -4.88
C VAL A 31 0.41 2.22 -6.39
N TRP A 32 0.26 3.28 -7.18
CA TRP A 32 0.53 3.24 -8.63
C TRP A 32 1.99 2.92 -8.94
N GLU A 33 2.95 3.60 -8.31
CA GLU A 33 4.38 3.34 -8.51
C GLU A 33 4.77 1.93 -8.08
N ALA A 34 4.23 1.44 -6.96
CA ALA A 34 4.47 0.07 -6.52
C ALA A 34 3.95 -0.97 -7.53
N LEU A 35 2.77 -0.72 -8.13
CA LEU A 35 2.27 -1.54 -9.21
C LEU A 35 3.19 -1.46 -10.43
N GLN A 36 3.59 -0.27 -10.87
CA GLN A 36 4.46 -0.08 -12.03
C GLN A 36 5.83 -0.74 -11.84
N ALA A 37 6.40 -0.65 -10.63
CA ALA A 37 7.66 -1.28 -10.25
C ALA A 37 7.57 -2.81 -10.06
N GLY A 38 6.39 -3.41 -10.24
CA GLY A 38 6.18 -4.85 -10.09
C GLY A 38 6.29 -5.34 -8.65
N ARG A 39 6.09 -4.46 -7.65
CA ARG A 39 6.04 -4.89 -6.24
C ARG A 39 4.88 -5.87 -6.04
N LYS A 40 5.09 -6.84 -5.16
CA LYS A 40 4.06 -7.80 -4.77
C LYS A 40 3.10 -7.16 -3.77
N LEU A 41 1.95 -6.72 -4.28
CA LEU A 41 0.82 -6.27 -3.47
C LEU A 41 0.02 -7.49 -3.02
N LYS A 42 -0.29 -7.56 -1.72
CA LYS A 42 -1.14 -8.60 -1.13
C LYS A 42 -2.61 -8.29 -1.32
N LYS A 43 -2.98 -7.01 -1.13
CA LYS A 43 -4.36 -6.52 -1.24
C LYS A 43 -4.37 -5.01 -1.44
N VAL A 44 -5.34 -4.51 -2.19
CA VAL A 44 -5.65 -3.08 -2.32
C VAL A 44 -6.96 -2.76 -1.61
N TYR A 45 -6.97 -1.71 -0.82
CA TYR A 45 -8.17 -1.19 -0.16
C TYR A 45 -8.60 0.08 -0.87
N LEU A 46 -9.86 0.10 -1.34
CA LEU A 46 -10.42 1.22 -2.08
C LEU A 46 -11.65 1.78 -1.38
N ALA A 47 -11.68 3.08 -1.14
CA ALA A 47 -12.88 3.69 -0.61
C ALA A 47 -13.98 3.73 -1.66
N LYS A 48 -15.23 3.46 -1.29
CA LYS A 48 -16.37 3.42 -2.24
C LYS A 48 -16.55 4.70 -3.03
N GLN A 49 -16.29 5.86 -2.41
CA GLN A 49 -16.34 7.15 -3.09
C GLN A 49 -15.05 7.51 -3.86
N ALA A 50 -14.02 6.66 -3.87
CA ALA A 50 -12.80 6.91 -4.64
C ALA A 50 -13.06 6.64 -6.13
N HIS A 51 -12.86 7.68 -6.94
CA HIS A 51 -13.05 7.63 -8.39
C HIS A 51 -12.03 8.54 -9.09
N GLY A 52 -12.00 8.44 -10.42
CA GLY A 52 -11.17 9.24 -11.29
C GLY A 52 -10.17 8.41 -12.10
N PRO A 53 -9.49 9.02 -13.09
CA PRO A 53 -8.69 8.30 -14.07
C PRO A 53 -7.61 7.40 -13.46
N GLN A 54 -6.89 7.91 -12.46
CA GLN A 54 -5.83 7.15 -11.79
C GLN A 54 -6.37 5.98 -10.96
N VAL A 55 -7.52 6.14 -10.30
CA VAL A 55 -8.17 5.05 -9.56
C VAL A 55 -8.60 3.95 -10.54
N SER A 56 -9.16 4.33 -11.69
CA SER A 56 -9.51 3.38 -12.74
C SER A 56 -8.28 2.65 -13.30
N ALA A 57 -7.16 3.34 -13.49
CA ALA A 57 -5.91 2.73 -13.95
C ALA A 57 -5.34 1.74 -12.91
N ILE A 58 -5.34 2.11 -11.63
CA ILE A 58 -4.96 1.22 -10.53
C ILE A 58 -5.85 -0.04 -10.53
N LEU A 59 -7.18 0.14 -10.59
CA LEU A 59 -8.12 -0.97 -10.59
C LEU A 59 -7.92 -1.91 -11.78
N ALA A 60 -7.72 -1.37 -12.99
CA ALA A 60 -7.47 -2.16 -14.18
C ALA A 60 -6.23 -3.06 -14.02
N LEU A 61 -5.11 -2.48 -13.55
CA LEU A 61 -3.86 -3.20 -13.38
C LEU A 61 -3.92 -4.22 -12.23
N VAL A 62 -4.63 -3.89 -11.16
CA VAL A 62 -4.87 -4.79 -10.02
C VAL A 62 -5.72 -6.00 -10.45
N GLN A 63 -6.76 -5.77 -11.25
CA GLN A 63 -7.59 -6.84 -11.81
C GLN A 63 -6.80 -7.71 -12.79
N GLU A 64 -6.02 -7.09 -13.69
CA GLU A 64 -5.14 -7.79 -14.63
C GLU A 64 -4.18 -8.74 -13.91
N ARG A 65 -3.65 -8.32 -12.76
CA ARG A 65 -2.69 -9.08 -11.95
C ARG A 65 -3.35 -10.01 -10.92
N GLY A 66 -4.68 -10.06 -10.86
CA GLY A 66 -5.41 -10.88 -9.89
C GLY A 66 -5.17 -10.48 -8.42
N ILE A 67 -4.81 -9.22 -8.16
CA ILE A 67 -4.61 -8.73 -6.80
C ILE A 67 -5.99 -8.44 -6.17
N PRO A 68 -6.30 -8.95 -4.97
CA PRO A 68 -7.59 -8.70 -4.32
C PRO A 68 -7.84 -7.22 -4.03
N VAL A 69 -9.08 -6.77 -4.29
CA VAL A 69 -9.56 -5.42 -3.94
C VAL A 69 -10.63 -5.52 -2.86
N GLU A 70 -10.46 -4.77 -1.79
CA GLU A 70 -11.44 -4.62 -0.73
C GLU A 70 -12.05 -3.21 -0.74
N TYR A 71 -13.36 -3.14 -0.97
CA TYR A 71 -14.09 -1.87 -0.98
C TYR A 71 -14.56 -1.51 0.42
N CYS A 72 -14.31 -0.27 0.85
CA CYS A 72 -14.52 0.18 2.22
C CYS A 72 -15.05 1.61 2.30
N GLU A 73 -15.48 2.03 3.48
CA GLU A 73 -15.83 3.42 3.77
C GLU A 73 -14.55 4.29 3.90
N ARG A 74 -14.68 5.61 3.76
CA ARG A 74 -13.52 6.50 3.99
C ARG A 74 -12.95 6.37 5.40
N LYS A 75 -13.85 6.39 6.39
CA LYS A 75 -13.55 6.35 7.83
C LYS A 75 -12.79 5.10 8.23
N GLU A 76 -13.01 4.06 7.47
CA GLU A 76 -12.32 2.81 7.55
C GLU A 76 -10.84 3.09 7.17
N LEU A 77 -10.54 3.52 5.94
CA LEU A 77 -9.15 3.89 5.57
C LEU A 77 -8.49 4.89 6.52
N ASP A 78 -9.24 5.87 7.05
CA ASP A 78 -8.74 6.84 8.03
C ASP A 78 -8.18 6.17 9.31
N ARG A 79 -8.72 5.01 9.71
CA ARG A 79 -8.22 4.24 10.88
C ARG A 79 -6.95 3.45 10.59
N LEU A 80 -6.76 3.06 9.33
CA LEU A 80 -5.59 2.32 8.85
C LEU A 80 -4.42 3.26 8.54
N ALA A 81 -4.73 4.43 7.99
CA ALA A 81 -3.74 5.40 7.54
C ALA A 81 -2.90 5.92 8.72
N THR A 82 -1.59 5.93 8.53
CA THR A 82 -0.62 6.55 9.45
C THR A 82 -0.50 8.04 9.16
N THR A 83 -0.54 8.43 7.88
CA THR A 83 -0.34 9.82 7.45
C THR A 83 -1.65 10.57 7.21
N GLY A 84 -2.75 9.85 7.01
CA GLY A 84 -4.04 10.41 6.60
C GLY A 84 -4.12 10.81 5.11
N HIS A 85 -3.04 10.68 4.34
CA HIS A 85 -2.97 11.03 2.92
C HIS A 85 -3.37 9.89 1.96
N HIS A 86 -4.21 8.96 2.42
CA HIS A 86 -4.60 7.80 1.63
C HIS A 86 -5.42 8.15 0.35
N GLN A 87 -6.07 9.31 0.26
CA GLN A 87 -6.80 9.76 -0.95
C GLN A 87 -7.81 8.75 -1.53
N GLY A 88 -8.34 7.87 -0.66
CA GLY A 88 -9.26 6.80 -1.02
C GLY A 88 -8.62 5.49 -1.49
N VAL A 89 -7.28 5.36 -1.44
CA VAL A 89 -6.55 4.16 -1.86
C VAL A 89 -5.44 3.81 -0.84
N MET A 90 -5.38 2.56 -0.43
CA MET A 90 -4.23 2.01 0.30
C MET A 90 -3.88 0.64 -0.25
N ALA A 91 -2.65 0.19 -0.09
CA ALA A 91 -2.25 -1.17 -0.42
C ALA A 91 -1.40 -1.78 0.69
N LEU A 92 -1.61 -3.07 0.94
CA LEU A 92 -0.69 -3.87 1.71
C LEU A 92 0.30 -4.55 0.76
N VAL A 93 1.60 -4.33 0.97
CA VAL A 93 2.67 -4.88 0.15
C VAL A 93 3.58 -5.79 0.95
N GLU A 94 4.26 -6.71 0.27
CA GLU A 94 5.37 -7.44 0.87
C GLU A 94 6.49 -6.47 1.26
N SER A 95 6.99 -6.62 2.49
CA SER A 95 8.16 -5.89 2.97
C SER A 95 9.36 -6.20 2.08
N LEU A 96 10.13 -5.17 1.74
CA LEU A 96 11.38 -5.37 1.02
C LEU A 96 12.39 -6.10 1.92
N PRO A 97 13.10 -7.11 1.40
CA PRO A 97 14.19 -7.71 2.15
C PRO A 97 15.33 -6.71 2.29
N THR A 98 15.97 -6.70 3.46
CA THR A 98 17.26 -6.04 3.62
C THR A 98 18.28 -6.74 2.74
N VAL A 99 18.97 -5.98 1.91
CA VAL A 99 20.03 -6.48 1.02
C VAL A 99 21.38 -5.93 1.47
N ASP A 100 22.40 -6.78 1.44
CA ASP A 100 23.77 -6.39 1.73
C ASP A 100 24.41 -5.70 0.51
N VAL A 101 25.29 -4.74 0.75
CA VAL A 101 26.04 -4.02 -0.28
C VAL A 101 26.89 -4.98 -1.11
N ASP A 102 27.53 -5.96 -0.47
CA ASP A 102 28.33 -6.97 -1.17
C ASP A 102 27.49 -7.77 -2.17
N ASN A 103 26.24 -8.09 -1.82
CA ASN A 103 25.30 -8.77 -2.70
C ASN A 103 24.88 -7.89 -3.89
N LEU A 104 24.64 -6.59 -3.67
CA LEU A 104 24.32 -5.66 -4.76
C LEU A 104 25.47 -5.56 -5.77
N LEU A 105 26.70 -5.42 -5.29
CA LEU A 105 27.90 -5.35 -6.13
C LEU A 105 28.16 -6.65 -6.90
N ALA A 106 27.97 -7.81 -6.26
CA ALA A 106 28.10 -9.10 -6.91
C ALA A 106 27.09 -9.27 -8.06
N GLN A 107 25.84 -8.84 -7.85
CA GLN A 107 24.80 -8.89 -8.88
C GLN A 107 25.11 -7.97 -10.07
N ALA A 108 25.56 -6.73 -9.82
CA ALA A 108 25.96 -5.82 -10.88
C ALA A 108 27.10 -6.40 -11.72
N ARG A 109 28.12 -6.98 -11.08
CA ARG A 109 29.22 -7.69 -11.76
C ARG A 109 28.71 -8.85 -12.61
N ALA A 110 27.80 -9.67 -12.07
CA ALA A 110 27.21 -10.80 -12.80
C ALA A 110 26.41 -10.35 -14.03
N ARG A 111 25.77 -9.17 -13.97
CA ARG A 111 25.04 -8.55 -15.09
C ARG A 111 25.94 -7.77 -16.06
N GLY A 112 27.24 -7.62 -15.77
CA GLY A 112 28.16 -6.79 -16.56
C GLY A 112 27.85 -5.29 -16.48
N GLU A 113 27.07 -4.87 -15.48
CA GLU A 113 26.66 -3.48 -15.26
C GLU A 113 27.71 -2.75 -14.43
N LYS A 114 28.02 -1.49 -14.79
CA LYS A 114 28.83 -0.63 -13.92
C LYS A 114 27.94 -0.15 -12.75
N PRO A 115 28.24 -0.51 -11.48
CA PRO A 115 27.41 -0.08 -10.36
C PRO A 115 27.54 1.42 -10.14
N LEU A 116 26.40 2.10 -9.92
CA LEU A 116 26.33 3.45 -9.41
C LEU A 116 25.73 3.38 -8.00
N LEU A 117 26.50 3.83 -7.00
CA LEU A 117 26.07 3.84 -5.60
C LEU A 117 25.94 5.28 -5.11
N LEU A 118 24.85 5.58 -4.42
CA LEU A 118 24.62 6.82 -3.70
C LEU A 118 24.69 6.53 -2.20
N LEU A 119 25.63 7.17 -1.50
CA LEU A 119 25.76 7.07 -0.06
C LEU A 119 25.23 8.35 0.57
N LEU A 120 24.25 8.21 1.44
CA LEU A 120 23.62 9.32 2.15
C LEU A 120 24.06 9.25 3.62
N ASP A 121 25.01 10.10 4.00
CA ASP A 121 25.47 10.24 5.39
C ASP A 121 24.67 11.32 6.10
N GLY A 122 24.16 11.04 7.30
CA GLY A 122 23.42 12.01 8.12
C GLY A 122 22.01 12.37 7.65
N VAL A 123 21.33 11.52 6.85
CA VAL A 123 19.91 11.76 6.54
C VAL A 123 19.03 11.31 7.70
N GLU A 124 18.46 12.29 8.40
CA GLU A 124 17.61 12.08 9.58
C GLU A 124 16.11 12.25 9.29
N ASP A 125 15.75 13.03 8.27
CA ASP A 125 14.35 13.29 7.88
C ASP A 125 13.93 12.44 6.66
N PRO A 126 12.90 11.58 6.79
CA PRO A 126 12.36 10.78 5.69
C PRO A 126 11.89 11.60 4.48
N GLN A 127 11.52 12.87 4.64
CA GLN A 127 11.09 13.72 3.52
C GLN A 127 12.23 14.12 2.58
N ASN A 128 13.49 13.99 3.02
CA ASN A 128 14.67 14.37 2.24
C ASN A 128 15.12 13.27 1.26
N VAL A 129 14.53 12.08 1.33
CA VAL A 129 14.82 10.94 0.46
C VAL A 129 13.53 10.50 -0.19
N GLY A 130 13.22 11.09 -1.35
CA GLY A 130 12.04 10.80 -2.16
C GLY A 130 12.39 10.57 -3.61
#